data_AF-A0A354UD60-F1
#
_entry.id   AF-A0A354UD60-F1
#
_cell.length_a   1.000
_cell.length_b   1.000
_cell.length_c   1.000
_cell.angle_alpha   90.00
_cell.angle_beta   90.00
_cell.angle_gamma   90.00
#
_symmetry.space_group_name_H-M   'P 1'
#
loop_
_entity.id
_entity.type
_entity.pdbx_description
1 polymer ?
#
loop_
_entity_poly.entity_id
_entity_poly.type
_entity_poly.pdbx_seq_one_letter_code
_entity_poly.pdbx_strand_id
1 'polypeptide(L)'
;MEKLVIASENKGKIREFKEILGDKYEILSLADVGFNGEIDEKYDTFEENSYIKAKTVYDYTGLSVLADDSGLVVPSLNGEPGVKSARYAGNHDMQAN
;
A
#
# COMPACT_ATOMS: atom_id res chain seq x y z
N MET A 1 -9.59 -15.74 14.52
CA MET A 1 -9.79 -14.70 13.48
C MET A 1 -8.81 -15.02 12.36
N GLU A 2 -9.21 -14.91 11.10
CA GLU A 2 -8.25 -15.06 10.00
C GLU A 2 -7.29 -13.87 9.98
N LYS A 3 -6.02 -14.13 9.61
CA LYS A 3 -4.98 -13.11 9.53
C LYS A 3 -5.04 -12.42 8.17
N LEU A 4 -4.97 -11.10 8.17
CA LEU A 4 -4.91 -10.27 6.96
C LEU A 4 -3.74 -9.30 7.08
N VAL A 5 -2.79 -9.41 6.16
CA VAL A 5 -1.63 -8.52 6.11
C VAL A 5 -1.96 -7.29 5.26
N ILE A 6 -1.68 -6.09 5.77
CA ILE A 6 -1.76 -4.85 5.00
C ILE A 6 -0.39 -4.56 4.41
N ALA A 7 -0.26 -4.67 3.10
CA ALA A 7 0.96 -4.38 2.36
C ALA A 7 1.17 -2.88 2.15
N SER A 8 1.31 -2.14 3.25
CA SER A 8 1.56 -0.70 3.23
C SER A 8 2.44 -0.28 4.41
N GLU A 9 3.34 0.68 4.19
CA GLU A 9 4.09 1.35 5.26
C GLU A 9 3.35 2.55 5.84
N ASN A 10 2.26 2.99 5.21
CA ASN A 10 1.48 4.12 5.66
C ASN A 10 0.67 3.76 6.91
N LYS A 11 1.11 4.28 8.07
CA LYS A 11 0.48 4.06 9.37
C LYS A 11 -0.98 4.54 9.43
N GLY A 12 -1.32 5.60 8.68
CA GLY A 12 -2.70 6.09 8.55
C GLY A 12 -3.60 5.04 7.91
N LYS A 13 -3.18 4.48 6.77
CA LYS A 13 -3.92 3.40 6.08
C LYS A 13 -4.07 2.16 6.96
N ILE A 14 -3.02 1.73 7.65
CA ILE A 14 -3.10 0.57 8.55
C ILE A 14 -4.13 0.82 9.65
N ARG A 15 -4.18 2.03 10.22
CA ARG A 15 -5.18 2.40 11.23
C ARG A 15 -6.60 2.35 10.63
N GLU A 16 -6.82 2.94 9.46
CA GLU A 16 -8.12 2.93 8.78
C GLU A 16 -8.60 1.50 8.48
N PHE A 17 -7.72 0.63 7.98
CA PHE A 17 -8.09 -0.77 7.75
C PHE A 17 -8.39 -1.51 9.06
N LYS A 18 -7.67 -1.22 10.15
CA LYS A 18 -8.00 -1.76 11.48
C LYS A 18 -9.39 -1.31 11.95
N GLU A 19 -9.75 -0.06 11.72
CA GLU A 19 -11.09 0.47 12.07
C GLU A 19 -12.19 -0.17 11.22
N ILE A 20 -11.95 -0.39 9.92
CA ILE A 20 -12.97 -0.94 9.00
C ILE A 20 -13.12 -2.46 9.12
N LEU A 21 -12.02 -3.19 9.34
CA LEU A 21 -11.96 -4.66 9.20
C LEU A 21 -11.55 -5.41 10.48
N GLY A 22 -11.17 -4.70 11.55
CA GLY A 22 -10.60 -5.30 12.76
C GLY A 22 -11.53 -6.27 13.51
N ASP A 23 -12.85 -6.12 13.35
CA ASP A 23 -13.84 -7.05 13.93
C ASP A 23 -13.91 -8.39 13.17
N LYS A 24 -13.40 -8.44 11.93
CA LYS A 24 -13.48 -9.62 11.05
C LYS A 24 -12.13 -10.32 10.90
N TYR A 25 -11.03 -9.55 10.91
CA TYR A 25 -9.69 -10.04 10.61
C TYR A 25 -8.67 -9.55 11.63
N GLU A 26 -7.70 -10.41 11.95
CA GLU A 26 -6.49 -9.99 12.67
C GLU A 26 -5.60 -9.23 11.70
N ILE A 27 -5.62 -7.90 11.79
CA ILE A 27 -4.88 -7.02 10.88
C ILE A 27 -3.41 -6.92 11.29
N LEU A 28 -2.54 -7.42 10.41
CA LEU A 28 -1.08 -7.40 10.56
C LEU A 28 -0.46 -6.37 9.63
N SER A 29 0.55 -5.65 10.11
CA SER A 29 1.41 -4.78 9.28
C SER A 29 2.60 -5.57 8.70
N LEU A 30 3.33 -4.96 7.78
CA LEU A 30 4.60 -5.51 7.26
C LEU A 30 5.60 -5.82 8.39
N ALA A 31 5.67 -4.95 9.40
CA ALA A 31 6.54 -5.14 10.56
C ALA A 31 6.10 -6.34 11.42
N ASP A 32 4.79 -6.55 11.59
CA ASP A 32 4.25 -7.67 12.37
C ASP A 32 4.58 -9.03 11.74
N VAL A 33 4.70 -9.07 10.40
CA VAL A 33 5.09 -10.28 9.65
C VAL A 33 6.59 -10.36 9.34
N GLY A 34 7.38 -9.39 9.81
CA GLY A 34 8.84 -9.36 9.60
C GLY A 34 9.27 -9.07 8.16
N PHE A 35 8.39 -8.56 7.31
CA PHE A 35 8.74 -8.16 5.95
C PHE A 35 9.47 -6.81 5.96
N ASN A 36 10.72 -6.81 5.49
CA ASN A 36 11.59 -5.63 5.41
C ASN A 36 12.21 -5.44 4.02
N GLY A 37 11.69 -6.14 3.01
CA GLY A 37 12.11 -6.00 1.63
C GLY A 37 11.52 -4.76 0.96
N GLU A 38 12.11 -4.35 -0.15
CA GLU A 38 11.50 -3.32 -1.00
C GLU A 38 10.45 -3.94 -1.93
N ILE A 39 9.37 -3.19 -2.17
CA ILE A 39 8.36 -3.54 -3.17
C ILE A 39 8.58 -2.64 -4.38
N ASP A 40 8.88 -3.24 -5.52
CA ASP A 40 9.16 -2.53 -6.77
C ASP A 40 7.87 -2.03 -7.44
N GLU A 41 7.45 -0.80 -7.10
CA GLU A 41 6.29 -0.09 -7.67
C GLU A 41 6.65 0.58 -9.02
N LYS A 42 7.05 -0.24 -9.99
CA LYS A 42 7.52 0.21 -11.33
C LYS A 42 6.43 0.39 -12.38
N TYR A 43 5.17 0.10 -12.06
CA TYR A 43 4.10 0.10 -13.04
C TYR A 43 3.43 1.48 -13.13
N ASP A 44 2.85 1.76 -14.30
CA ASP A 44 2.19 3.04 -14.59
C ASP A 44 0.71 3.08 -14.15
N THR A 45 0.19 1.98 -13.60
CA THR A 45 -1.20 1.87 -13.15
C THR A 45 -1.30 1.53 -11.66
N PHE A 46 -2.34 2.06 -11.01
CA PHE A 46 -2.63 1.76 -9.60
C PHE A 46 -2.94 0.28 -9.39
N GLU A 47 -3.62 -0.35 -10.35
CA GLU A 47 -3.99 -1.75 -10.28
C GLU A 47 -2.75 -2.66 -10.23
N GLU A 48 -1.80 -2.46 -11.15
CA GLU A 48 -0.58 -3.27 -11.20
C GLU A 48 0.31 -3.03 -9.97
N ASN A 49 0.45 -1.79 -9.51
CA ASN A 49 1.21 -1.47 -8.31
C ASN A 49 0.56 -2.04 -7.03
N SER A 50 -0.77 -2.00 -6.92
CA SER A 50 -1.47 -2.64 -5.80
C SER A 50 -1.30 -4.17 -5.85
N TYR A 51 -1.43 -4.77 -7.02
CA TYR A 51 -1.22 -6.21 -7.19
C TYR A 51 0.20 -6.65 -6.84
N ILE A 52 1.24 -5.96 -7.32
CA ILE A 52 2.64 -6.34 -7.01
C ILE A 52 2.94 -6.17 -5.52
N LYS A 53 2.35 -5.16 -4.84
CA LYS A 53 2.40 -5.03 -3.38
C LYS A 53 1.83 -6.25 -2.68
N ALA A 54 0.60 -6.62 -3.01
CA ALA A 54 -0.05 -7.78 -2.40
C ALA A 54 0.73 -9.07 -2.68
N LYS A 55 1.11 -9.27 -3.94
CA LYS A 55 1.81 -10.47 -4.41
C LYS A 55 3.17 -10.65 -3.74
N THR A 56 3.98 -9.59 -3.65
CA THR A 56 5.32 -9.66 -3.04
C THR A 56 5.25 -10.12 -1.58
N VAL A 57 4.31 -9.55 -0.84
CA VAL A 57 4.12 -9.89 0.59
C VAL A 57 3.47 -11.26 0.75
N TYR A 58 2.56 -11.65 -0.15
CA TYR A 58 1.98 -12.98 -0.18
C TYR A 58 3.05 -14.04 -0.43
N ASP A 59 3.91 -13.84 -1.43
CA ASP A 59 4.98 -14.77 -1.79
C ASP A 59 5.97 -14.96 -0.62
N TYR A 60 6.15 -13.93 0.24
CA TYR A 60 6.96 -14.01 1.45
C TYR A 60 6.26 -14.70 2.63
N THR A 61 4.99 -14.39 2.87
CA THR A 61 4.29 -14.81 4.11
C THR A 61 3.40 -16.06 3.95
N GLY A 62 2.88 -16.31 2.75
CA GLY A 62 1.80 -17.27 2.50
C GLY A 62 0.45 -16.89 3.12
N LEU A 63 0.31 -15.67 3.66
CA LEU A 63 -0.92 -15.18 4.30
C LEU A 63 -1.76 -14.38 3.32
N SER A 64 -3.07 -14.27 3.57
CA SER A 64 -3.92 -13.34 2.83
C SER A 64 -3.40 -11.91 2.98
N VAL A 65 -3.25 -11.21 1.85
CA VAL A 65 -2.72 -9.84 1.80
C VAL A 65 -3.73 -8.90 1.14
N LEU A 66 -3.91 -7.74 1.74
CA LEU A 66 -4.59 -6.60 1.14
C LEU A 66 -3.56 -5.51 0.86
N ALA A 67 -3.55 -4.99 -0.36
CA ALA A 67 -2.74 -3.85 -0.76
C ALA A 67 -3.64 -2.74 -1.30
N ASP A 68 -3.12 -1.53 -1.26
CA ASP A 68 -3.74 -0.35 -1.84
C ASP A 68 -2.69 0.48 -2.57
N ASP A 69 -3.03 0.97 -3.76
CA ASP A 69 -2.27 1.99 -4.46
C ASP A 69 -3.18 3.16 -4.80
N SER A 70 -2.86 4.33 -4.25
CA SER A 70 -3.72 5.51 -4.30
C SER A 70 -2.91 6.71 -4.78
N GLY A 71 -3.59 7.62 -5.47
CA GLY A 71 -3.00 8.86 -5.93
C GLY A 71 -4.03 9.87 -6.42
N LEU A 72 -3.57 11.08 -6.67
CA LEU A 72 -4.33 12.16 -7.29
C LEU A 72 -4.20 12.08 -8.80
N VAL A 73 -5.33 12.17 -9.51
CA VAL A 73 -5.38 12.25 -10.96
C VAL A 73 -6.05 13.56 -11.33
N VAL A 74 -5.30 14.48 -11.96
CA VAL A 74 -5.82 15.79 -12.35
C VAL A 74 -6.00 15.87 -13.87
N PRO A 75 -7.24 15.91 -14.40
CA PRO A 75 -7.47 15.96 -15.85
C PRO A 75 -6.77 17.12 -16.55
N SER A 76 -6.74 18.30 -15.92
CA SER A 76 -6.07 19.50 -16.45
C SER A 76 -4.54 19.39 -16.49
N LEU A 77 -3.96 18.42 -15.78
CA LEU A 77 -2.53 18.09 -15.83
C LEU A 77 -2.28 16.78 -16.59
N ASN A 78 -3.15 16.45 -17.56
CA ASN A 78 -3.07 15.20 -18.34
C ASN A 78 -3.03 13.93 -17.47
N GLY A 79 -3.71 13.96 -16.31
CA GLY A 79 -3.76 12.84 -15.37
C GLY A 79 -2.62 12.81 -14.34
N GLU A 80 -1.68 13.74 -14.39
CA GLU A 80 -0.66 13.88 -13.35
C GLU A 80 -1.29 14.31 -12.01
N PRO A 81 -0.68 13.93 -10.86
CA PRO A 81 0.54 13.12 -10.71
C PRO A 81 0.38 11.60 -10.87
N GLY A 82 -0.84 11.06 -10.80
CA GLY A 82 -1.11 9.63 -10.95
C GLY A 82 -0.37 8.77 -9.91
N VAL A 83 0.22 7.66 -10.33
CA VAL A 83 1.01 6.74 -9.47
C VAL A 83 2.21 7.41 -8.79
N LYS A 84 2.62 8.60 -9.23
CA LYS A 84 3.73 9.37 -8.64
C LYS A 84 3.28 10.32 -7.54
N SER A 85 2.00 10.31 -7.15
CA SER A 85 1.42 11.24 -6.18
C SER A 85 2.25 11.47 -4.93
N ALA A 86 2.68 10.40 -4.25
CA ALA A 86 3.45 10.48 -3.01
C ALA A 86 4.86 11.08 -3.16
N ARG A 87 5.37 11.18 -4.41
CA ARG A 87 6.72 11.63 -4.75
C ARG A 87 6.73 12.69 -5.87
N TYR A 88 5.59 13.35 -6.12
CA TYR A 88 5.46 14.24 -7.26
C TYR A 88 6.34 15.48 -7.14
N ALA A 89 6.48 16.01 -5.91
CA ALA A 89 7.37 17.12 -5.60
C ALA A 89 8.84 16.70 -5.36
N GLY A 90 9.21 15.45 -5.70
CA GLY A 90 10.55 14.91 -5.48
C GLY A 90 10.63 14.04 -4.22
N ASN A 91 11.10 14.60 -3.10
CA ASN A 91 11.37 13.80 -1.90
C ASN A 91 10.08 13.15 -1.37
N HIS A 92 10.12 11.83 -1.20
CA HIS A 92 9.06 11.02 -0.63
C HIS A 92 9.03 11.22 0.90
N ASP A 93 8.63 12.41 1.34
CA ASP A 93 8.42 12.69 2.76
C ASP A 93 6.96 12.42 3.12
N MET A 94 6.68 11.21 3.62
CA MET A 94 5.34 10.80 4.07
C MET A 94 4.81 11.61 5.26
N GLN A 95 5.63 12.41 5.95
CA GLN A 95 5.15 13.31 7.00
C GLN A 95 4.73 14.68 6.45
N ALA A 96 5.24 15.07 5.28
CA ALA A 96 4.95 16.35 4.65
C ALA A 96 3.81 16.28 3.61
N ASN A 97 3.55 15.08 3.05
CA ASN A 97 2.59 14.83 1.97
C ASN A 97 1.29 14.18 2.43
#